data_AF-A0A5S3W292-F1
#
_entry.id   AF-A0A5S3W292-F1
#
_cell.length_a   1.000
_cell.length_b   1.000
_cell.length_c   1.000
_cell.angle_alpha   90.00
_cell.angle_beta   90.00
_cell.angle_gamma   90.00
#
_symmetry.space_group_name_H-M   'P 1'
#
loop_
_entity.id
_entity.type
_entity.pdbx_description
1 polymer ?
#
loop_
_entity_poly.entity_id
_entity_poly.type
_entity_poly.pdbx_seq_one_letter_code
_entity_poly.pdbx_strand_id
1 'polypeptide(L)'
;PFALEELWVRCNALAQRHLINCDHTLVVGPLTINKQTQQVQRDKKEIEIQPIPMQILTILMEAHPRAVSRSELCDKIWGEDTTDSDSLRSHIYQLRKAIDKP
;
A
#
# COMPACT_ATOMS: atom_id res chain seq x y z
N PRO A 1 6.88 -35.28 27.38
CA PRO A 1 5.65 -35.65 26.64
C PRO A 1 4.86 -34.38 26.28
N PHE A 2 4.58 -34.15 25.00
CA PHE A 2 3.74 -33.04 24.55
C PHE A 2 2.35 -33.57 24.17
N ALA A 3 1.32 -32.73 24.28
CA ALA A 3 -0.02 -33.07 23.82
C ALA A 3 -0.12 -32.90 22.30
N LEU A 4 -0.85 -33.80 21.62
CA LEU A 4 -1.09 -33.72 20.18
C LEU A 4 -1.75 -32.39 19.76
N GLU A 5 -2.63 -31.86 20.61
CA GLU A 5 -3.26 -30.55 20.38
C GLU A 5 -2.25 -29.40 20.40
N GLU A 6 -1.27 -29.42 21.31
CA GLU A 6 -0.22 -28.40 21.38
C GLU A 6 0.66 -28.44 20.13
N LEU A 7 0.99 -29.64 19.64
CA LEU A 7 1.74 -29.81 18.39
C LEU A 7 0.95 -29.24 17.21
N TRP A 8 -0.34 -29.56 17.11
CA TRP A 8 -1.20 -29.08 16.03
C TRP A 8 -1.32 -27.55 16.05
N VAL A 9 -1.52 -26.94 17.22
CA VAL A 9 -1.59 -25.47 17.37
C VAL A 9 -0.27 -24.82 16.95
N ARG A 10 0.89 -25.36 17.34
CA ARG A 10 2.21 -24.82 16.95
C ARG A 10 2.47 -24.97 15.46
N CYS A 11 2.14 -26.12 14.86
CA CYS A 11 2.27 -26.33 13.43
C CYS A 11 1.35 -25.39 12.63
N ASN A 12 0.11 -25.23 13.07
CA ASN A 12 -0.85 -24.31 12.46
C ASN A 12 -0.39 -22.84 12.58
N ALA A 13 0.10 -22.43 13.75
CA ALA A 13 0.67 -21.09 13.96
C ALA A 13 1.91 -20.82 13.09
N LEU A 14 2.79 -21.82 12.94
CA LEU A 14 3.96 -21.73 12.05
C LEU A 14 3.54 -21.64 10.56
N ALA A 15 2.55 -22.41 10.13
CA ALA A 15 2.03 -22.35 8.77
C ALA A 15 1.35 -21.01 8.47
N GLN A 16 0.62 -20.45 9.43
CA GLN A 16 -0.04 -19.15 9.30
C GLN A 16 0.92 -17.96 9.40
N ARG A 17 2.14 -18.15 9.91
CA ARG A 17 3.14 -17.07 10.05
C ARG A 17 3.50 -16.39 8.72
N HIS A 18 3.47 -17.14 7.62
CA HIS A 18 3.66 -16.56 6.29
C HIS A 18 2.50 -15.63 5.88
N LEU A 19 1.26 -15.93 6.28
CA LEU A 19 0.10 -15.08 6.05
C LEU A 19 0.14 -13.79 6.89
N ILE A 20 0.68 -13.85 8.10
CA ILE A 20 0.85 -12.66 8.97
C ILE A 20 1.80 -11.63 8.34
N ASN A 21 2.81 -12.08 7.58
CA ASN A 21 3.68 -11.18 6.81
C ASN A 21 3.03 -10.67 5.51
N CYS A 22 1.94 -11.29 5.04
CA CYS A 22 1.23 -10.88 3.82
C CYS A 22 0.22 -9.73 4.06
N ASP A 23 -0.30 -9.55 5.28
CA ASP A 23 -1.30 -8.51 5.58
C ASP A 23 -0.81 -7.07 5.32
N HIS A 24 0.50 -6.89 5.28
CA HIS A 24 1.13 -5.60 5.09
C HIS A 24 1.52 -5.35 3.63
N THR A 25 1.26 -6.29 2.71
CA THR A 25 1.62 -6.14 1.30
C THR A 25 0.38 -5.96 0.42
N LEU A 26 0.25 -4.80 -0.25
CA LEU A 26 -0.77 -4.58 -1.26
C LEU A 26 -0.23 -4.93 -2.64
N VAL A 27 -1.00 -5.69 -3.43
CA VAL A 27 -0.64 -6.06 -4.81
C VAL A 27 -1.77 -5.67 -5.74
N VAL A 28 -1.46 -4.85 -6.75
CA VAL A 28 -2.40 -4.45 -7.82
C VAL A 28 -1.68 -4.54 -9.15
N GLY A 29 -1.99 -5.58 -9.94
CA GLY A 29 -1.31 -5.83 -11.20
C GLY A 29 0.22 -5.96 -11.01
N PRO A 30 1.05 -5.18 -11.73
CA PRO A 30 2.51 -5.21 -11.59
C PRO A 30 3.03 -4.44 -10.37
N LEU A 31 2.16 -3.72 -9.64
CA LEU A 31 2.54 -2.89 -8.50
C LEU A 31 2.39 -3.66 -7.19
N THR A 32 3.41 -3.56 -6.35
CA THR A 32 3.46 -4.13 -5.00
C THR A 32 3.89 -3.05 -4.01
N ILE A 33 3.17 -2.90 -2.89
CA ILE A 33 3.52 -2.01 -1.78
C ILE A 33 3.67 -2.83 -0.52
N ASN A 34 4.75 -2.62 0.22
CA ASN A 34 4.84 -3.03 1.60
C ASN A 34 4.50 -1.84 2.52
N LYS A 35 3.38 -1.90 3.23
CA LYS A 35 2.88 -0.86 4.15
C LYS A 35 3.78 -0.64 5.36
N GLN A 36 4.53 -1.65 5.80
CA GLN A 36 5.43 -1.52 6.95
C GLN A 36 6.71 -0.79 6.56
N THR A 37 7.31 -1.19 5.44
CA THR A 37 8.58 -0.61 4.99
C THR A 37 8.40 0.62 4.11
N GLN A 38 7.15 0.90 3.70
CA GLN A 38 6.79 1.92 2.70
C GLN A 38 7.53 1.74 1.36
N GLN A 39 7.94 0.50 1.05
CA GLN A 39 8.61 0.20 -0.21
C GLN A 39 7.60 -0.09 -1.31
N VAL A 40 7.87 0.45 -2.49
CA VAL A 40 7.06 0.24 -3.69
C VAL A 40 7.90 -0.46 -4.75
N GLN A 41 7.30 -1.46 -5.38
CA GLN A 41 7.90 -2.18 -6.49
C GLN A 41 6.93 -2.21 -7.67
N ARG A 42 7.46 -2.02 -8.87
CA ARG A 42 6.76 -2.30 -10.13
C ARG A 42 7.57 -3.34 -10.88
N ASP A 43 6.94 -4.42 -11.33
CA ASP A 43 7.63 -5.46 -12.10
C ASP A 43 8.91 -5.98 -11.40
N LYS A 44 8.87 -6.07 -10.06
CA LYS A 44 9.98 -6.44 -9.15
C LYS A 44 11.15 -5.44 -9.09
N LYS A 45 11.01 -4.25 -9.67
CA LYS A 45 11.96 -3.15 -9.56
C LYS A 45 11.49 -2.17 -8.50
N GLU A 46 12.36 -1.86 -7.54
CA GLU A 46 12.07 -0.88 -6.49
C GLU A 46 11.99 0.53 -7.08
N ILE A 47 10.97 1.28 -6.66
CA ILE A 47 10.72 2.66 -7.07
C ILE A 47 10.72 3.53 -5.83
N GLU A 48 11.60 4.53 -5.82
CA GLU A 48 11.60 5.54 -4.77
C GLU A 48 10.50 6.57 -5.06
N ILE A 49 9.60 6.75 -4.10
CA ILE A 49 8.44 7.64 -4.20
C ILE A 49 8.43 8.55 -2.97
N GLN A 50 8.10 9.82 -3.18
CA GLN A 50 7.99 10.79 -2.10
C GLN A 50 6.81 10.47 -1.15
N PRO A 51 6.83 10.93 0.11
CA PRO A 51 5.85 10.55 1.12
C PRO A 51 4.37 10.80 0.73
N ILE A 52 4.05 11.98 0.19
CA ILE A 52 2.67 12.30 -0.20
C ILE A 52 2.20 11.45 -1.40
N PRO A 53 2.94 11.40 -2.54
CA PRO A 53 2.65 10.45 -3.61
C PRO A 53 2.52 8.99 -3.17
N MET A 54 3.30 8.55 -2.18
CA MET A 54 3.21 7.20 -1.60
C MET A 54 1.90 6.96 -0.84
N GLN A 55 1.47 7.94 -0.04
CA GLN A 55 0.16 7.88 0.62
C GLN A 55 -0.99 7.85 -0.40
N ILE A 56 -0.91 8.70 -1.44
CA ILE A 56 -1.88 8.68 -2.56
C ILE A 56 -1.97 7.28 -3.18
N LEU A 57 -0.83 6.69 -3.52
CA LEU A 57 -0.78 5.37 -4.14
C LEU A 57 -1.39 4.30 -3.22
N THR A 58 -1.07 4.36 -1.93
CA THR A 58 -1.61 3.42 -0.93
C THR A 58 -3.14 3.51 -0.87
N ILE A 59 -3.69 4.72 -0.78
CA ILE A 59 -5.16 4.94 -0.76
C ILE A 59 -5.81 4.39 -2.04
N LEU A 60 -5.20 4.64 -3.20
CA LEU A 60 -5.71 4.16 -4.48
C LEU A 60 -5.66 2.62 -4.59
N MET A 61 -4.58 1.99 -4.11
CA MET A 61 -4.44 0.53 -4.10
C MET A 61 -5.40 -0.15 -3.12
N GLU A 62 -5.64 0.45 -1.95
CA GLU A 62 -6.63 -0.05 -0.98
C GLU A 62 -8.07 0.08 -1.49
N ALA A 63 -8.37 1.13 -2.24
CA ALA A 63 -9.69 1.35 -2.81
C ALA A 63 -9.96 0.52 -4.07
N HIS A 64 -8.92 -0.05 -4.71
CA HIS A 64 -9.07 -0.82 -5.95
C HIS A 64 -10.07 -1.98 -5.77
N PRO A 65 -11.04 -2.17 -6.70
CA PRO A 65 -11.20 -1.52 -8.02
C PRO A 65 -12.12 -0.29 -8.04
N ARG A 66 -12.53 0.24 -6.88
CA ARG A 66 -13.40 1.41 -6.78
C ARG A 66 -12.65 2.70 -7.16
N ALA A 67 -13.32 3.58 -7.89
CA ALA A 67 -12.82 4.94 -8.13
C ALA A 67 -12.85 5.77 -6.82
N VAL A 68 -11.76 6.49 -6.55
CA VAL A 68 -11.65 7.43 -5.43
C VAL A 68 -11.88 8.84 -5.94
N SER A 69 -12.79 9.58 -5.31
CA SER A 69 -13.05 10.97 -5.70
C SER A 69 -11.91 11.89 -5.27
N ARG A 70 -11.80 13.05 -5.92
CA ARG A 70 -10.80 14.06 -5.52
C ARG A 70 -10.99 14.51 -4.08
N SER A 71 -12.23 14.74 -3.64
CA SER A 71 -12.54 15.15 -2.28
C SER A 71 -12.15 14.06 -1.27
N GLU A 72 -12.52 12.80 -1.52
CA GLU A 72 -12.16 11.68 -0.63
C GLU A 72 -10.63 11.56 -0.46
N LEU A 73 -9.89 11.76 -1.54
CA LEU A 73 -8.43 11.69 -1.52
C LEU A 73 -7.82 12.88 -0.77
N CYS A 74 -8.37 14.09 -0.97
CA CYS A 74 -7.96 15.28 -0.22
C CYS A 74 -8.22 15.10 1.29
N ASP A 75 -9.44 14.69 1.65
CA ASP A 75 -9.87 14.49 3.03
C ASP A 75 -8.99 13.46 3.74
N LYS A 76 -8.56 12.40 3.04
CA LYS A 76 -7.67 11.37 3.62
C LYS A 76 -6.23 11.82 3.84
N ILE A 77 -5.73 12.77 3.06
CA ILE A 77 -4.32 13.20 3.11
C ILE A 77 -4.15 14.45 3.98
N TRP A 78 -5.06 15.41 3.84
CA TRP A 78 -4.98 16.72 4.49
C TRP A 78 -6.12 16.98 5.48
N GLY A 79 -7.16 16.14 5.55
CA GLY A 79 -8.27 16.34 6.47
C GLY A 79 -9.06 17.62 6.17
N GLU A 80 -9.32 18.41 7.22
CA GLU A 80 -10.00 19.71 7.11
C GLU A 80 -9.05 20.86 6.70
N ASP A 81 -7.75 20.60 6.59
CA ASP A 81 -6.79 21.61 6.17
C ASP A 81 -6.93 21.86 4.67
N THR A 82 -7.37 23.07 4.30
CA THR A 82 -7.47 23.52 2.91
C THR A 82 -6.09 23.75 2.32
N THR A 83 -5.40 22.70 1.89
CA THR A 83 -4.32 22.86 0.93
C THR A 83 -4.92 23.07 -0.46
N ASP A 84 -4.29 23.98 -1.21
CA ASP A 84 -4.80 24.38 -2.51
C ASP A 84 -4.86 23.18 -3.46
N SER A 85 -5.91 23.15 -4.27
CA SER A 85 -6.31 22.03 -5.10
C SER A 85 -5.22 21.63 -6.12
N ASP A 86 -4.30 22.55 -6.43
CA ASP A 86 -3.16 22.34 -7.34
C ASP A 86 -2.02 21.52 -6.73
N SER A 87 -1.92 21.43 -5.40
CA SER A 87 -0.95 20.57 -4.73
C SER A 87 -1.20 19.09 -5.05
N LEU A 88 -2.45 18.65 -4.97
CA LEU A 88 -2.83 17.28 -5.30
C LEU A 88 -2.50 16.92 -6.76
N ARG A 89 -2.77 17.83 -7.70
CA ARG A 89 -2.43 17.60 -9.13
C ARG A 89 -0.93 17.37 -9.31
N SER A 90 -0.11 18.17 -8.63
CA SER A 90 1.35 18.07 -8.68
C SER A 90 1.84 16.73 -8.13
N HIS A 91 1.28 16.27 -7.00
CA HIS A 91 1.62 14.97 -6.42
C HIS A 91 1.14 13.78 -7.27
N ILE A 92 -0.05 13.86 -7.88
CA ILE A 92 -0.53 12.85 -8.84
C ILE A 92 0.41 12.79 -10.05
N TYR A 93 0.87 13.94 -10.55
CA TYR A 93 1.83 13.98 -11.66
C TYR A 93 3.17 13.35 -11.29
N GLN A 94 3.71 13.68 -10.11
CA GLN A 94 4.94 13.05 -9.60
C GLN A 94 4.78 11.54 -9.44
N LEU A 95 3.63 11.09 -8.89
CA LEU A 95 3.31 9.68 -8.73
C LEU A 95 3.33 8.98 -10.08
N ARG A 96 2.58 9.48 -11.06
CA ARG A 96 2.55 8.93 -12.42
C ARG A 96 3.94 8.90 -13.05
N LYS A 97 4.74 9.96 -12.90
CA LYS A 97 6.10 9.99 -13.42
C LYS A 97 6.99 8.89 -12.84
N ALA A 98 6.79 8.54 -11.56
CA ALA A 98 7.52 7.50 -10.87
C ALA A 98 7.03 6.09 -11.26
N ILE A 99 5.71 5.87 -11.30
CA ILE A 99 5.15 4.53 -11.48
C ILE A 99 4.84 4.18 -12.93
N ASP A 100 4.47 5.11 -13.82
CA ASP A 100 4.00 4.79 -15.19
C ASP A 100 5.12 4.48 -16.17
N LYS A 101 6.37 4.78 -15.81
CA LYS A 101 7.54 4.47 -16.65
C LYS A 101 8.04 3.06 -16.35
N PRO A 102 8.44 2.28 -17.38
CA PRO A 102 9.04 0.96 -17.20
C PRO A 102 10.40 1.01 -16.47
#